data_AF-A0A7X9P3H6-F1
#
_entry.id   AF-A0A7X9P3H6-F1
#
_cell.length_a   1.000
_cell.length_b   1.000
_cell.length_c   1.000
_cell.angle_alpha   90.00
_cell.angle_beta   90.00
_cell.angle_gamma   90.00
#
_symmetry.space_group_name_H-M   'P 1'
#
loop_
_entity.id
_entity.type
_entity.pdbx_description
1 polymer ?
#
loop_
_entity_poly.entity_id
_entity_poly.type
_entity_poly.pdbx_seq_one_letter_code
_entity_poly.pdbx_strand_id
1 'polypeptide(L)'
;MVKFNFLFKVLYIGFVTFMIQFDVFAQSKSDYYNSPFPLEIGDESISLISIFNINKQEEKVPNTFISYSFSNASDSTPVSKTIYEFDAYIRTTQAFNFNWDKEAKNWAKYRKNSYEYDEYGNLALSVTYQWDAISQKWKGAYKSEKKYDSSGNLLSSNFYKWENVLNNWVGVSKVESSFNVKNQFTQKIAYTWNTDSNQWEESTKETFLYNQQNDLELYTLYNWQDKWVAVKKEEHHFDYTNNTSIQTLSIIDASFQNWVNDTKYGFKYDESSNVIEKIYYQWISNEWLSVEKEEASYNVHNQLMVKTEFKYQYVMGWTEALRTQYNYDHDQYNVEQLVETWNAEQQEWDNNQLYLIAFNENGRQINKEKYVWEKDEWVGASKLSQSYNSIGYLEYQGVYQWSNSIAVWSPNHKSYLFYSEDDILLSNDNPILQVTVFPNPVKDFLKIHASQQYGTLQFEMFDLKGNKIIQSIDKNEINVQEIPSGYYLYIITLDNSKIFKGKLIK
;
A
#
# COMPACT_ATOMS: atom_id res chain seq x y z
N MET A 1 32.03 30.70 -0.77
CA MET A 1 30.62 30.98 -1.10
C MET A 1 30.08 30.19 -2.31
N VAL A 2 30.93 29.54 -3.13
CA VAL A 2 30.50 28.76 -4.31
C VAL A 2 30.17 27.28 -4.01
N LYS A 3 30.65 26.72 -2.88
CA LYS A 3 30.47 25.29 -2.52
C LYS A 3 29.12 24.92 -1.88
N PHE A 4 28.31 25.89 -1.43
CA PHE A 4 27.01 25.62 -0.79
C PHE A 4 25.84 25.48 -1.79
N ASN A 5 26.01 25.95 -3.03
CA ASN A 5 24.95 25.94 -4.05
C ASN A 5 24.81 24.60 -4.79
N PHE A 6 25.84 23.76 -4.75
CA PHE A 6 25.83 22.46 -5.43
C PHE A 6 25.06 21.39 -4.64
N LEU A 7 25.21 21.36 -3.32
CA LEU A 7 24.46 20.44 -2.44
C LEU A 7 22.95 20.76 -2.46
N PHE A 8 22.57 22.04 -2.50
CA PHE A 8 21.18 22.45 -2.57
C PHE A 8 20.53 22.08 -3.91
N LYS A 9 21.27 22.17 -5.03
CA LYS A 9 20.78 21.70 -6.33
C LYS A 9 20.63 20.17 -6.36
N VAL A 10 21.55 19.39 -5.80
CA VAL A 10 21.43 17.91 -5.77
C VAL A 10 20.28 17.44 -4.87
N LEU A 11 20.05 18.08 -3.71
CA LEU A 11 18.90 17.80 -2.84
C LEU A 11 17.56 18.25 -3.44
N TYR A 12 17.53 19.40 -4.13
CA TYR A 12 16.34 19.87 -4.86
C TYR A 12 16.04 19.01 -6.09
N ILE A 13 17.07 18.52 -6.78
CA ILE A 13 16.95 17.58 -7.91
C ILE A 13 16.43 16.24 -7.41
N GLY A 14 16.93 15.69 -6.29
CA GLY A 14 16.38 14.47 -5.68
C GLY A 14 14.91 14.62 -5.26
N PHE A 15 14.51 15.81 -4.79
CA PHE A 15 13.11 16.13 -4.49
C PHE A 15 12.24 16.23 -5.76
N VAL A 16 12.79 16.74 -6.86
CA VAL A 16 12.10 16.78 -8.17
C VAL A 16 12.00 15.39 -8.81
N THR A 17 13.04 14.54 -8.72
CA THR A 17 12.95 13.13 -9.15
C THR A 17 11.99 12.33 -8.28
N PHE A 18 11.91 12.61 -6.97
CA PHE A 18 10.94 12.02 -6.05
C PHE A 18 9.50 12.44 -6.38
N MET A 19 9.27 13.72 -6.71
CA MET A 19 7.96 14.22 -7.15
C MET A 19 7.57 13.68 -8.54
N ILE A 20 8.52 13.52 -9.46
CA ILE A 20 8.31 12.92 -10.80
C ILE A 20 8.07 11.40 -10.69
N GLN A 21 8.76 10.69 -9.79
CA GLN A 21 8.49 9.27 -9.50
C GLN A 21 7.11 9.07 -8.88
N PHE A 22 6.64 9.97 -8.01
CA PHE A 22 5.28 9.88 -7.47
C PHE A 22 4.19 10.02 -8.55
N ASP A 23 4.39 10.86 -9.57
CA ASP A 23 3.44 11.00 -10.69
C ASP A 23 3.53 9.87 -11.74
N VAL A 24 4.68 9.20 -11.87
CA VAL A 24 4.91 8.10 -12.84
C VAL A 24 4.65 6.71 -12.25
N PHE A 25 4.91 6.49 -10.94
CA PHE A 25 4.55 5.23 -10.27
C PHE A 25 3.07 5.11 -9.92
N ALA A 26 2.32 6.22 -9.97
CA ALA A 26 0.85 6.20 -9.97
C ALA A 26 0.24 5.64 -11.27
N GLN A 27 1.04 5.04 -12.17
CA GLN A 27 0.57 4.52 -13.46
C GLN A 27 0.91 3.05 -13.75
N SER A 28 1.42 2.29 -12.79
CA SER A 28 1.43 0.82 -12.88
C SER A 28 0.84 0.21 -11.61
N LYS A 29 -0.48 -0.01 -11.64
CA LYS A 29 -1.37 -0.42 -10.53
C LYS A 29 -1.75 0.69 -9.53
N SER A 30 -2.46 1.71 -9.99
CA SER A 30 -3.32 2.50 -9.10
C SER A 30 -4.56 2.99 -9.82
N ASP A 31 -5.56 2.13 -9.90
CA ASP A 31 -6.93 2.57 -9.70
C ASP A 31 -7.39 1.95 -8.38
N TYR A 32 -7.99 2.78 -7.54
CA TYR A 32 -8.46 2.54 -6.17
C TYR A 32 -7.50 2.90 -5.01
N TYR A 33 -7.96 3.90 -4.24
CA TYR A 33 -7.48 4.42 -2.94
C TYR A 33 -6.31 5.42 -2.93
N ASN A 34 -6.59 6.65 -3.35
CA ASN A 34 -5.96 7.82 -2.73
C ASN A 34 -6.62 8.08 -1.36
N SER A 35 -6.06 7.47 -0.31
CA SER A 35 -6.38 7.80 1.09
C SER A 35 -5.68 9.10 1.50
N PRO A 36 -6.32 10.01 2.27
CA PRO A 36 -5.72 11.26 2.68
C PRO A 36 -5.05 11.14 4.05
N PHE A 37 -3.74 10.93 4.13
CA PHE A 37 -2.96 11.27 5.33
C PHE A 37 -1.56 11.82 5.00
N PRO A 38 -1.03 12.76 5.80
CA PRO A 38 0.24 13.42 5.57
C PRO A 38 1.44 12.61 6.06
N LEU A 39 2.60 12.90 5.47
CA LEU A 39 3.94 12.41 5.80
C LEU A 39 4.31 12.62 7.27
N GLU A 40 4.65 11.54 7.97
CA GLU A 40 5.63 11.55 9.07
C GLU A 40 6.72 10.51 8.76
N ILE A 41 7.97 10.93 8.92
CA ILE A 41 9.18 10.14 8.69
C ILE A 41 9.47 9.35 9.97
N GLY A 42 9.41 8.02 9.90
CA GLY A 42 9.81 7.11 10.97
C GLY A 42 9.04 5.80 10.93
N ASP A 43 9.76 4.72 10.60
CA ASP A 43 9.42 3.29 10.73
C ASP A 43 8.27 2.68 9.88
N GLU A 44 8.72 1.77 9.00
CA GLU A 44 8.03 0.60 8.44
C GLU A 44 6.54 0.74 8.12
N SER A 45 6.27 1.31 6.94
CA SER A 45 4.95 1.28 6.30
C SER A 45 4.54 -0.15 5.95
N ILE A 46 3.45 -0.63 6.54
CA ILE A 46 2.69 -1.80 6.08
C ILE A 46 2.21 -1.50 4.65
N SER A 47 2.79 -2.18 3.66
CA SER A 47 2.32 -2.09 2.28
C SER A 47 0.96 -2.78 2.14
N LEU A 48 0.00 -2.04 1.57
CA LEU A 48 -1.24 -2.61 1.06
C LEU A 48 -0.89 -3.47 -0.17
N ILE A 49 -0.74 -4.77 0.01
CA ILE A 49 -0.83 -5.71 -1.11
C ILE A 49 -2.30 -5.74 -1.52
N SER A 50 -2.60 -5.10 -2.66
CA SER A 50 -3.87 -5.28 -3.35
C SER A 50 -3.89 -6.66 -4.00
N ILE A 51 -4.65 -7.59 -3.44
CA ILE A 51 -4.99 -8.84 -4.11
C ILE A 51 -6.05 -8.49 -5.15
N PHE A 52 -5.66 -8.52 -6.43
CA PHE A 52 -6.59 -8.47 -7.55
C PHE A 52 -7.46 -9.73 -7.53
N ASN A 53 -8.73 -9.60 -7.12
CA ASN A 53 -9.74 -10.62 -7.39
C ASN A 53 -10.15 -10.54 -8.86
N ILE A 54 -10.05 -11.65 -9.59
CA ILE A 54 -10.37 -11.77 -11.03
C ILE A 54 -11.89 -11.91 -11.30
N ASN A 55 -12.75 -11.78 -10.29
CA ASN A 55 -14.20 -11.79 -10.50
C ASN A 55 -14.75 -10.36 -10.64
N LYS A 56 -14.71 -9.85 -11.88
CA LYS A 56 -15.18 -8.52 -12.27
C LYS A 56 -16.73 -8.46 -12.29
N GLN A 57 -17.37 -8.41 -11.12
CA GLN A 57 -18.64 -7.72 -10.99
C GLN A 57 -18.35 -6.21 -10.99
N GLU A 58 -19.13 -5.41 -11.70
CA GLU A 58 -18.99 -3.94 -11.71
C GLU A 58 -19.07 -3.41 -10.28
N GLU A 59 -17.91 -3.08 -9.72
CA GLU A 59 -17.82 -2.54 -8.38
C GLU A 59 -18.19 -1.06 -8.46
N LYS A 60 -19.40 -0.73 -8.02
CA LYS A 60 -19.85 0.67 -7.91
C LYS A 60 -18.84 1.42 -7.05
N VAL A 61 -18.53 2.65 -7.42
CA VAL A 61 -17.61 3.50 -6.67
C VAL A 61 -18.39 4.28 -5.61
N PRO A 62 -17.93 4.36 -4.36
CA PRO A 62 -18.62 5.15 -3.34
C PRO A 62 -18.55 6.63 -3.72
N ASN A 63 -19.69 7.32 -3.64
CA ASN A 63 -19.75 8.76 -3.87
C ASN A 63 -19.45 9.56 -2.61
N THR A 64 -19.50 8.96 -1.42
CA THR A 64 -19.18 9.66 -0.17
C THR A 64 -18.34 8.77 0.74
N PHE A 65 -17.33 9.38 1.36
CA PHE A 65 -16.47 8.78 2.37
C PHE A 65 -16.48 9.67 3.61
N ILE A 66 -16.70 9.10 4.79
CA ILE A 66 -16.62 9.85 6.06
C ILE A 66 -15.73 9.09 7.03
N SER A 67 -14.71 9.77 7.55
CA SER A 67 -13.78 9.22 8.54
C SER A 67 -14.00 9.80 9.92
N TYR A 68 -13.68 8.98 10.92
CA TYR A 68 -13.77 9.31 12.34
C TYR A 68 -12.50 8.82 13.04
N SER A 69 -12.05 9.58 14.04
CA SER A 69 -11.04 9.16 14.99
C SER A 69 -11.70 8.87 16.34
N PHE A 70 -11.25 7.82 17.01
CA PHE A 70 -11.70 7.50 18.35
C PHE A 70 -10.92 8.30 19.39
N SER A 71 -11.62 8.93 20.32
CA SER A 71 -11.03 9.52 21.52
C SER A 71 -10.87 8.45 22.62
N ASN A 72 -11.75 7.44 22.61
CA ASN A 72 -11.72 6.24 23.44
C ASN A 72 -12.62 5.14 22.79
N ALA A 73 -12.79 4.00 23.46
CA ALA A 73 -13.52 2.85 22.91
C ALA A 73 -15.00 3.11 22.57
N SER A 74 -15.65 4.10 23.20
CA SER A 74 -17.08 4.39 23.02
C SER A 74 -17.35 5.75 22.39
N ASP A 75 -16.34 6.58 22.17
CA ASP A 75 -16.48 7.93 21.62
C ASP A 75 -15.56 8.14 20.42
N SER A 76 -16.13 8.69 19.35
CA SER A 76 -15.43 8.99 18.11
C SER A 76 -15.90 10.31 17.54
N THR A 77 -14.96 11.13 17.08
CA THR A 77 -15.25 12.41 16.42
C THR A 77 -15.03 12.31 14.92
N PRO A 78 -15.89 12.91 14.08
CA PRO A 78 -15.61 13.02 12.65
C PRO A 78 -14.29 13.75 12.40
N VAL A 79 -13.60 13.39 11.32
CA VAL A 79 -12.30 13.96 10.94
C VAL A 79 -12.37 14.58 9.56
N SER A 80 -12.72 13.78 8.56
CA SER A 80 -12.83 14.21 7.18
C SER A 80 -14.05 13.62 6.49
N LYS A 81 -14.53 14.34 5.48
CA LYS A 81 -15.58 13.89 4.59
C LYS A 81 -15.18 14.21 3.16
N THR A 82 -15.34 13.25 2.27
CA THR A 82 -15.09 13.43 0.84
C THR A 82 -16.34 13.04 0.06
N ILE A 83 -16.73 13.87 -0.91
CA ILE A 83 -17.82 13.60 -1.86
C ILE A 83 -17.25 13.59 -3.26
N TYR A 84 -17.57 12.56 -4.04
CA TYR A 84 -17.20 12.40 -5.43
C TYR A 84 -18.42 12.59 -6.34
N GLU A 85 -18.19 13.25 -7.46
CA GLU A 85 -19.11 13.28 -8.60
C GLU A 85 -18.48 12.50 -9.75
N PHE A 86 -19.31 11.82 -10.53
CA PHE A 86 -18.88 10.97 -11.63
C PHE A 86 -19.57 11.35 -12.93
N ASP A 87 -18.94 11.05 -14.06
CA ASP A 87 -19.59 11.07 -15.37
C ASP A 87 -20.37 9.78 -15.65
N ALA A 88 -20.94 9.68 -16.85
CA ALA A 88 -21.71 8.50 -17.29
C ALA A 88 -20.88 7.21 -17.38
N TYR A 89 -19.55 7.31 -17.36
CA TYR A 89 -18.61 6.18 -17.37
C TYR A 89 -18.06 5.88 -15.97
N ILE A 90 -18.63 6.46 -14.91
CA ILE A 90 -18.22 6.29 -13.50
C ILE A 90 -16.78 6.81 -13.23
N ARG A 91 -16.30 7.72 -14.09
CA ARG A 91 -15.01 8.40 -13.85
C ARG A 91 -15.25 9.65 -13.02
N THR A 92 -14.41 9.86 -12.02
CA THR A 92 -14.53 11.01 -11.10
C THR A 92 -14.36 12.32 -11.86
N THR A 93 -15.37 13.18 -11.88
CA THR A 93 -15.27 14.53 -12.48
C THR A 93 -14.98 15.59 -11.43
N GLN A 94 -15.45 15.39 -10.19
CA GLN A 94 -15.16 16.29 -9.08
C GLN A 94 -14.97 15.52 -7.77
N ALA A 95 -14.14 16.08 -6.87
CA ALA A 95 -14.01 15.60 -5.50
C ALA A 95 -14.00 16.78 -4.54
N PHE A 96 -14.90 16.78 -3.56
CA PHE A 96 -15.01 17.79 -2.53
C PHE A 96 -14.57 17.21 -1.19
N ASN A 97 -13.60 17.84 -0.55
CA ASN A 97 -13.05 17.44 0.73
C ASN A 97 -13.42 18.47 1.79
N PHE A 98 -13.83 17.97 2.94
CA PHE A 98 -14.26 18.73 4.09
C PHE A 98 -13.51 18.23 5.32
N ASN A 99 -13.15 19.15 6.20
CA ASN A 99 -12.61 18.85 7.51
C ASN A 99 -13.67 19.10 8.56
N TRP A 100 -13.68 18.31 9.63
CA TRP A 100 -14.59 18.54 10.75
C TRP A 100 -14.11 19.72 11.60
N ASP A 101 -14.94 20.75 11.72
CA ASP A 101 -14.73 21.85 12.67
C ASP A 101 -15.31 21.45 14.02
N LYS A 102 -14.43 21.22 15.00
CA LYS A 102 -14.81 20.77 16.34
C LYS A 102 -15.56 21.84 17.13
N GLU A 103 -15.28 23.12 16.91
CA GLU A 103 -15.91 24.22 17.63
C GLU A 103 -17.29 24.53 17.05
N ALA A 104 -17.38 24.65 15.73
CA ALA A 104 -18.63 24.89 15.02
C ALA A 104 -19.53 23.63 14.96
N LYS A 105 -18.99 22.45 15.27
CA LYS A 105 -19.64 21.13 15.16
C LYS A 105 -20.25 20.91 13.78
N ASN A 106 -19.50 21.26 12.73
CA ASN A 106 -19.96 21.17 11.34
C ASN A 106 -18.79 20.91 10.38
N TRP A 107 -19.11 20.46 9.17
CA TRP A 107 -18.14 20.25 8.09
C TRP A 107 -17.70 21.57 7.47
N ALA A 108 -16.42 21.89 7.59
CA ALA A 108 -15.78 23.03 6.94
C ALA A 108 -15.21 22.61 5.57
N LYS A 109 -15.44 23.42 4.53
CA LYS A 109 -14.83 23.22 3.20
C LYS A 109 -13.32 23.29 3.30
N TYR A 110 -12.64 22.36 2.65
CA TYR A 110 -11.18 22.29 2.67
C TYR A 110 -10.57 22.36 1.27
N ARG A 111 -10.88 21.39 0.41
CA ARG A 111 -10.27 21.23 -0.91
C ARG A 111 -11.30 20.78 -1.93
N LYS A 112 -11.23 21.29 -3.16
CA LYS A 112 -12.00 20.81 -4.31
C LYS A 112 -11.03 20.35 -5.39
N ASN A 113 -11.28 19.22 -6.02
CA ASN A 113 -10.59 18.78 -7.24
C ASN A 113 -11.59 18.66 -8.38
N SER A 114 -11.15 18.97 -9.59
CA SER A 114 -11.89 18.72 -10.84
C SER A 114 -11.02 17.95 -11.81
N TYR A 115 -11.64 17.12 -12.63
CA TYR A 115 -10.98 16.22 -13.57
C TYR A 115 -11.72 16.22 -14.90
N GLU A 116 -10.96 16.23 -16.00
CA GLU A 116 -11.47 16.08 -17.35
C GLU A 116 -10.68 14.99 -18.08
N TYR A 117 -11.37 14.25 -18.94
CA TYR A 117 -10.84 13.09 -19.63
C TYR A 117 -10.90 13.31 -21.15
N ASP A 118 -9.95 12.73 -21.87
CA ASP A 118 -9.98 12.71 -23.33
C ASP A 118 -11.04 11.74 -23.89
N GLU A 119 -11.15 11.65 -25.21
CA GLU A 119 -12.13 10.78 -25.90
C GLU A 119 -11.91 9.27 -25.65
N TYR A 120 -10.69 8.88 -25.26
CA TYR A 120 -10.33 7.49 -24.92
C TYR A 120 -10.46 7.21 -23.41
N GLY A 121 -10.74 8.25 -22.62
CA GLY A 121 -10.92 8.18 -21.17
C GLY A 121 -9.66 8.30 -20.34
N ASN A 122 -8.56 8.77 -20.93
CA ASN A 122 -7.36 9.13 -20.18
C ASN A 122 -7.55 10.49 -19.49
N LEU A 123 -7.03 10.67 -18.28
CA LEU A 123 -7.12 11.92 -17.53
C LEU A 123 -6.30 13.03 -18.21
N ALA A 124 -6.96 13.98 -18.87
CA ALA A 124 -6.34 15.04 -19.64
C ALA A 124 -6.09 16.31 -18.82
N LEU A 125 -6.94 16.62 -17.83
CA LEU A 125 -6.79 17.79 -16.97
C LEU A 125 -7.19 17.44 -15.54
N SER A 126 -6.38 17.88 -14.57
CA SER A 126 -6.81 17.95 -13.18
C SER A 126 -6.52 19.32 -12.59
N VAL A 127 -7.45 19.84 -11.79
CA VAL A 127 -7.28 21.13 -11.11
C VAL A 127 -7.67 20.97 -9.64
N THR A 128 -6.79 21.42 -8.76
CA THR A 128 -7.04 21.51 -7.32
C THR A 128 -7.27 22.95 -6.92
N TYR A 129 -8.30 23.14 -6.11
CA TYR A 129 -8.63 24.38 -5.43
C TYR A 129 -8.63 24.19 -3.92
N GLN A 130 -8.23 25.23 -3.21
CA GLN A 130 -8.29 25.31 -1.75
C GLN A 130 -9.32 26.36 -1.33
N TRP A 131 -10.07 26.06 -0.27
CA TRP A 131 -11.06 26.99 0.26
C TRP A 131 -10.35 28.10 1.05
N ASP A 132 -10.59 29.36 0.65
CA ASP A 132 -10.16 30.52 1.41
C ASP A 132 -11.35 31.00 2.25
N ALA A 133 -11.27 30.77 3.57
CA ALA A 133 -12.35 31.08 4.50
C ALA A 133 -12.59 32.60 4.67
N ILE A 134 -11.56 33.44 4.46
CA ILE A 134 -11.65 34.89 4.63
C ILE A 134 -12.43 35.50 3.45
N SER A 135 -12.06 35.12 2.23
CA SER A 135 -12.69 35.60 1.00
C SER A 135 -13.92 34.79 0.60
N GLN A 136 -14.19 33.67 1.28
CA GLN A 136 -15.25 32.70 0.98
C GLN A 136 -15.27 32.24 -0.48
N LYS A 137 -14.07 31.99 -1.02
CA LYS A 137 -13.88 31.58 -2.41
C LYS A 137 -12.92 30.41 -2.51
N TRP A 138 -13.14 29.59 -3.54
CA TRP A 138 -12.15 28.60 -3.98
C TRP A 138 -11.01 29.32 -4.71
N LYS A 139 -9.78 29.15 -4.24
CA LYS A 139 -8.56 29.63 -4.91
C LYS A 139 -7.86 28.46 -5.58
N GLY A 140 -7.27 28.68 -6.75
CA GLY A 140 -6.42 27.68 -7.38
C GLY A 140 -5.28 27.28 -6.43
N ALA A 141 -4.86 26.03 -6.50
CA ALA A 141 -3.68 25.53 -5.80
C ALA A 141 -2.73 24.87 -6.79
N TYR A 142 -3.20 23.85 -7.51
CA TYR A 142 -2.42 23.09 -8.49
C TYR A 142 -3.23 22.77 -9.74
N LYS A 143 -2.55 22.62 -10.88
CA LYS A 143 -3.15 22.20 -12.15
C LYS A 143 -2.19 21.25 -12.87
N SER A 144 -2.71 20.16 -13.43
CA SER A 144 -1.96 19.24 -14.28
C SER A 144 -2.67 19.05 -15.63
N GLU A 145 -1.92 19.17 -16.72
CA GLU A 145 -2.39 18.98 -18.10
C GLU A 145 -1.61 17.85 -18.77
N LYS A 146 -2.31 16.86 -19.30
CA LYS A 146 -1.74 15.64 -19.89
C LYS A 146 -2.21 15.45 -21.32
N LYS A 147 -1.34 14.84 -22.14
CA LYS A 147 -1.65 14.45 -23.52
C LYS A 147 -1.20 13.03 -23.78
N TYR A 148 -2.00 12.30 -24.54
CA TYR A 148 -1.79 10.89 -24.84
C TYR A 148 -1.79 10.67 -26.35
N ASP A 149 -1.14 9.59 -26.78
CA ASP A 149 -1.34 9.05 -28.13
C ASP A 149 -2.59 8.15 -28.18
N SER A 150 -2.91 7.63 -29.37
CA SER A 150 -4.04 6.72 -29.59
C SER A 150 -3.90 5.36 -28.89
N SER A 151 -2.71 5.01 -28.43
CA SER A 151 -2.44 3.78 -27.67
C SER A 151 -2.57 4.00 -26.15
N GLY A 152 -2.87 5.23 -25.71
CA GLY A 152 -2.94 5.61 -24.30
C GLY A 152 -1.59 5.92 -23.66
N ASN A 153 -0.51 6.03 -24.44
CA ASN A 153 0.80 6.38 -23.91
C ASN A 153 0.87 7.88 -23.58
N LEU A 154 1.35 8.23 -22.38
CA LEU A 154 1.48 9.62 -21.94
C LEU A 154 2.61 10.34 -22.68
N LEU A 155 2.28 11.18 -23.66
CA LEU A 155 3.23 11.96 -24.46
C LEU A 155 3.77 13.17 -23.72
N SER A 156 2.92 13.86 -22.95
CA SER A 156 3.34 15.03 -22.18
C SER A 156 2.52 15.20 -20.91
N SER A 157 3.15 15.66 -19.83
CA SER A 157 2.51 16.09 -18.59
C SER A 157 3.09 17.43 -18.15
N ASN A 158 2.23 18.42 -17.91
CA ASN A 158 2.61 19.74 -17.42
C ASN A 158 1.97 19.95 -16.06
N PHE A 159 2.75 20.47 -15.11
CA PHE A 159 2.30 20.77 -13.76
C PHE A 159 2.50 22.25 -13.45
N TYR A 160 1.46 22.86 -12.88
CA TYR A 160 1.39 24.26 -12.57
C TYR A 160 0.96 24.46 -11.12
N LYS A 161 1.43 25.55 -10.52
CA LYS A 161 1.00 26.03 -9.21
C LYS A 161 0.32 27.37 -9.37
N TRP A 162 -0.71 27.62 -8.56
CA TRP A 162 -1.33 28.94 -8.51
C TRP A 162 -0.43 29.92 -7.75
N GLU A 163 -0.10 31.04 -8.37
CA GLU A 163 0.63 32.12 -7.74
C GLU A 163 -0.34 33.23 -7.31
N ASN A 164 -0.40 33.49 -6.01
CA ASN A 164 -1.38 34.41 -5.42
C ASN A 164 -1.12 35.86 -5.79
N VAL A 165 0.15 36.26 -5.91
CA VAL A 165 0.52 37.65 -6.23
C VAL A 165 0.17 37.98 -7.68
N LEU A 166 0.44 37.04 -8.61
CA LEU A 166 0.16 37.19 -10.03
C LEU A 166 -1.29 36.84 -10.41
N ASN A 167 -2.01 36.20 -9.49
CA ASN A 167 -3.36 35.68 -9.70
C ASN A 167 -3.45 34.81 -10.96
N ASN A 168 -2.46 33.96 -11.18
CA ASN A 168 -2.32 33.14 -12.37
C ASN A 168 -1.62 31.80 -12.08
N TRP A 169 -1.80 30.84 -12.98
CA TRP A 169 -1.05 29.58 -12.99
C TRP A 169 0.37 29.80 -13.49
N VAL A 170 1.37 29.38 -12.72
CA VAL A 170 2.78 29.42 -13.07
C VAL A 170 3.28 27.98 -13.24
N GLY A 171 4.10 27.74 -14.26
CA GLY A 171 4.71 26.44 -14.48
C GLY A 171 5.56 26.00 -13.29
N VAL A 172 5.63 24.69 -13.06
CA VAL A 172 6.51 24.09 -12.04
C VAL A 172 7.40 23.05 -12.71
N SER A 173 6.77 22.04 -13.34
CA SER A 173 7.48 20.98 -14.06
C SER A 173 6.73 20.59 -15.33
N LYS A 174 7.47 20.08 -16.30
CA LYS A 174 6.93 19.51 -17.53
C LYS A 174 7.73 18.25 -17.87
N VAL A 175 7.07 17.22 -18.36
CA VAL A 175 7.71 15.99 -18.85
C VAL A 175 7.17 15.68 -20.23
N GLU A 176 8.06 15.30 -21.14
CA GLU A 176 7.74 14.79 -22.48
C GLU A 176 8.30 13.37 -22.61
N SER A 177 7.53 12.46 -23.21
CA SER A 177 7.91 11.06 -23.38
C SER A 177 7.76 10.62 -24.83
N SER A 178 8.60 9.66 -25.23
CA SER A 178 8.53 8.99 -26.53
C SER A 178 8.55 7.47 -26.33
N PHE A 179 7.95 6.77 -27.29
CA PHE A 179 7.74 5.33 -27.22
C PHE A 179 8.13 4.68 -28.54
N ASN A 180 8.58 3.42 -28.46
CA ASN A 180 8.77 2.59 -29.64
C ASN A 180 7.43 1.99 -30.13
N VAL A 181 7.47 1.25 -31.24
CA VAL A 181 6.29 0.60 -31.83
C VAL A 181 5.65 -0.49 -30.96
N LYS A 182 6.31 -0.87 -29.86
CA LYS A 182 5.81 -1.82 -28.85
C LYS A 182 5.30 -1.13 -27.58
N ASN A 183 5.10 0.19 -27.61
CA ASN A 183 4.65 1.02 -26.49
C ASN A 183 5.63 1.01 -25.29
N GLN A 184 6.91 0.78 -25.53
CA GLN A 184 7.94 0.89 -24.49
C GLN A 184 8.62 2.25 -24.59
N PHE A 185 8.94 2.87 -23.44
CA PHE A 185 9.63 4.16 -23.41
C PHE A 185 10.92 4.12 -24.20
N THR A 186 11.20 5.10 -25.04
CA THR A 186 12.53 5.28 -25.65
C THR A 186 13.27 6.45 -25.01
N GLN A 187 12.53 7.47 -24.58
CA GLN A 187 13.09 8.64 -23.91
C GLN A 187 12.04 9.36 -23.08
N LYS A 188 12.50 9.99 -21.99
CA LYS A 188 11.76 11.02 -21.25
C LYS A 188 12.62 12.26 -21.10
N ILE A 189 12.05 13.45 -21.24
CA ILE A 189 12.73 14.72 -20.95
C ILE A 189 11.90 15.49 -19.95
N ALA A 190 12.51 15.86 -18.83
CA ALA A 190 11.90 16.71 -17.81
C ALA A 190 12.44 18.14 -17.90
N TYR A 191 11.56 19.09 -17.64
CA TYR A 191 11.80 20.52 -17.64
C TYR A 191 11.36 21.12 -16.32
N THR A 192 12.06 22.17 -15.89
CA THR A 192 11.70 23.01 -14.74
C THR A 192 11.35 24.42 -15.21
N TRP A 193 10.39 25.06 -14.58
CA TRP A 193 10.04 26.45 -14.91
C TRP A 193 11.03 27.43 -14.28
N ASN A 194 11.67 28.26 -15.10
CA ASN A 194 12.47 29.37 -14.60
C ASN A 194 11.59 30.61 -14.45
N THR A 195 11.41 31.07 -13.21
CA THR A 195 10.57 32.22 -12.88
C THR A 195 11.16 33.57 -13.30
N ASP A 196 12.47 33.66 -13.46
CA ASP A 196 13.14 34.91 -13.86
C ASP A 196 13.02 35.13 -15.37
N SER A 197 13.15 34.07 -16.16
CA SER A 197 13.03 34.11 -17.62
C SER A 197 11.60 33.84 -18.13
N ASN A 198 10.72 33.28 -17.28
CA ASN A 198 9.38 32.79 -17.63
C ASN A 198 9.41 31.79 -18.80
N GLN A 199 10.36 30.87 -18.78
CA GLN A 199 10.51 29.81 -19.77
C GLN A 199 10.72 28.45 -19.11
N TRP A 200 10.40 27.38 -19.83
CA TRP A 200 10.78 26.02 -19.46
C TRP A 200 12.26 25.80 -19.75
N GLU A 201 12.99 25.28 -18.77
CA GLU A 201 14.40 24.90 -18.91
C GLU A 201 14.54 23.38 -18.77
N GLU A 202 15.34 22.77 -19.63
CA GLU A 202 15.67 21.35 -19.55
C GLU A 202 16.33 21.03 -18.20
N SER A 203 15.94 19.90 -17.61
CA SER A 203 16.40 19.48 -16.29
C SER A 203 17.07 18.12 -16.36
N THR A 204 16.30 17.08 -16.72
CA THR A 204 16.79 15.71 -16.84
C THR A 204 16.32 15.08 -18.13
N LYS A 205 17.05 14.06 -18.58
CA LYS A 205 16.66 13.20 -19.69
C LYS A 205 16.94 11.76 -19.34
N GLU A 206 16.02 10.88 -19.67
CA GLU A 206 16.15 9.43 -19.51
C GLU A 206 16.09 8.78 -20.88
N THR A 207 16.92 7.76 -21.13
CA THR A 207 16.89 6.96 -22.34
C THR A 207 16.85 5.48 -22.01
N PHE A 208 16.15 4.71 -22.83
CA PHE A 208 15.91 3.29 -22.62
C PHE A 208 16.23 2.54 -23.91
N LEU A 209 17.01 1.46 -23.80
CA LEU A 209 17.34 0.55 -24.88
C LEU A 209 16.94 -0.87 -24.48
N TYR A 210 16.38 -1.60 -25.43
CA TYR A 210 15.86 -2.94 -25.22
C TYR A 210 16.59 -3.92 -26.12
N ASN A 211 16.76 -5.14 -25.63
CA ASN A 211 17.31 -6.23 -26.42
C ASN A 211 16.28 -6.79 -27.43
N GLN A 212 16.66 -7.82 -28.17
CA GLN A 212 15.80 -8.43 -29.20
C GLN A 212 14.55 -9.12 -28.61
N GLN A 213 14.61 -9.53 -27.35
CA GLN A 213 13.51 -10.11 -26.58
C GLN A 213 12.57 -9.03 -26.00
N ASN A 214 12.92 -7.75 -26.13
CA ASN A 214 12.22 -6.58 -25.61
C ASN A 214 12.37 -6.37 -24.10
N ASP A 215 13.36 -7.00 -23.50
CA ASP A 215 13.76 -6.72 -22.12
C ASP A 215 14.67 -5.49 -22.10
N LEU A 216 14.53 -4.66 -21.06
CA LEU A 216 15.35 -3.45 -20.88
C LEU A 216 16.80 -3.88 -20.72
N GLU A 217 17.68 -3.42 -21.62
CA GLU A 217 19.12 -3.74 -21.63
C GLU A 217 19.94 -2.60 -21.01
N LEU A 218 19.56 -1.36 -21.31
CA LEU A 218 20.24 -0.17 -20.80
C LEU A 218 19.26 0.96 -20.50
N TYR A 219 19.35 1.47 -19.28
CA TYR A 219 18.78 2.74 -18.87
C TYR A 219 19.89 3.77 -18.63
N THR A 220 19.69 5.02 -19.06
CA THR A 220 20.64 6.11 -18.78
C THR A 220 19.89 7.39 -18.41
N LEU A 221 20.31 8.01 -17.30
CA LEU A 221 19.83 9.30 -16.84
C LEU A 221 20.90 10.36 -17.08
N TYR A 222 20.46 11.49 -17.62
CA TYR A 222 21.26 12.67 -17.92
C TYR A 222 20.72 13.87 -17.14
N ASN A 223 21.63 14.74 -16.71
CA ASN A 223 21.30 16.07 -16.20
C ASN A 223 21.71 17.14 -17.23
N TRP A 224 20.95 18.24 -17.27
CA TRP A 224 21.28 19.39 -18.10
C TRP A 224 22.30 20.31 -17.41
N GLN A 225 23.44 20.54 -18.05
CA GLN A 225 24.51 21.45 -17.62
C GLN A 225 25.13 22.14 -18.85
N ASP A 226 24.34 22.98 -19.52
CA ASP A 226 24.60 23.56 -20.87
C ASP A 226 24.64 22.54 -22.01
N LYS A 227 24.79 21.26 -21.67
CA LYS A 227 24.62 20.08 -22.50
C LYS A 227 24.13 18.93 -21.62
N TRP A 228 23.61 17.88 -22.25
CA TRP A 228 23.27 16.64 -21.54
C TRP A 228 24.53 15.92 -21.05
N VAL A 229 24.61 15.71 -19.74
CA VAL A 229 25.69 14.95 -19.09
C VAL A 229 25.08 13.71 -18.44
N ALA A 230 25.54 12.52 -18.82
CA ALA A 230 25.08 11.28 -18.19
C ALA A 230 25.56 11.23 -16.73
N VAL A 231 24.65 10.90 -15.81
CA VAL A 231 24.92 10.89 -14.37
C VAL A 231 24.64 9.54 -13.70
N LYS A 232 23.80 8.71 -14.33
CA LYS A 232 23.46 7.36 -13.86
C LYS A 232 23.23 6.46 -15.07
N LYS A 233 23.71 5.22 -15.03
CA LYS A 233 23.37 4.17 -15.99
C LYS A 233 23.06 2.86 -15.28
N GLU A 234 22.17 2.08 -15.85
CA GLU A 234 21.74 0.78 -15.34
C GLU A 234 21.74 -0.23 -16.47
N GLU A 235 22.54 -1.27 -16.33
CA GLU A 235 22.80 -2.29 -17.35
C GLU A 235 22.21 -3.62 -16.91
N HIS A 236 21.41 -4.24 -17.79
CA HIS A 236 20.78 -5.53 -17.53
C HIS A 236 21.28 -6.57 -18.53
N HIS A 237 21.73 -7.70 -18.00
CA HIS A 237 22.21 -8.81 -18.79
C HIS A 237 21.37 -10.04 -18.44
N PHE A 238 20.80 -10.68 -19.46
CA PHE A 238 19.92 -11.85 -19.30
C PHE A 238 20.59 -13.09 -19.89
N ASP A 239 20.58 -14.18 -19.13
CA ASP A 239 20.92 -15.51 -19.61
C ASP A 239 19.66 -16.37 -19.56
N TYR A 240 18.94 -16.38 -20.69
CA TYR A 240 17.71 -17.15 -20.85
C TYR A 240 17.93 -18.66 -20.85
N THR A 241 19.17 -19.15 -21.00
CA THR A 241 19.46 -20.60 -20.96
C THR A 241 19.50 -21.09 -19.52
N ASN A 242 20.06 -20.28 -18.61
CA ASN A 242 20.19 -20.61 -17.20
C ASN A 242 19.10 -19.98 -16.32
N ASN A 243 18.15 -19.24 -16.91
CA ASN A 243 17.15 -18.45 -16.21
C ASN A 243 17.79 -17.55 -15.14
N THR A 244 18.78 -16.75 -15.54
CA THR A 244 19.42 -15.78 -14.66
C THR A 244 19.49 -14.39 -15.29
N SER A 245 19.60 -13.37 -14.44
CA SER A 245 19.88 -12.02 -14.91
C SER A 245 20.79 -11.28 -13.93
N ILE A 246 21.51 -10.28 -14.44
CA ILE A 246 22.35 -9.38 -13.66
C ILE A 246 21.95 -7.94 -14.01
N GLN A 247 21.69 -7.15 -12.98
CA GLN A 247 21.46 -5.72 -13.08
C GLN A 247 22.62 -4.99 -12.40
N THR A 248 23.27 -4.07 -13.10
CA THR A 248 24.40 -3.29 -12.56
C THR A 248 24.10 -1.80 -12.68
N LEU A 249 24.24 -1.08 -11.58
CA LEU A 249 24.07 0.35 -11.50
C LEU A 249 25.42 1.06 -11.37
N SER A 250 25.62 2.10 -12.18
CA SER A 250 26.75 3.01 -12.07
C SER A 250 26.28 4.46 -12.00
N ILE A 251 26.99 5.28 -11.23
CA ILE A 251 26.77 6.72 -11.08
C ILE A 251 28.04 7.49 -11.41
N ILE A 252 27.92 8.77 -11.77
CA ILE A 252 29.11 9.62 -11.95
C ILE A 252 29.59 10.13 -10.59
N ASP A 253 30.88 9.95 -10.30
CA ASP A 253 31.49 10.61 -9.16
C ASP A 253 31.69 12.09 -9.49
N ALA A 254 30.94 12.96 -8.82
CA ALA A 254 31.00 14.40 -9.02
C ALA A 254 32.38 15.01 -8.71
N SER A 255 33.22 14.33 -7.92
CA SER A 255 34.56 14.78 -7.55
C SER A 255 35.60 14.49 -8.63
N PHE A 256 35.42 13.41 -9.39
CA PHE A 256 36.42 12.91 -10.35
C PHE A 256 35.91 12.81 -11.80
N GLN A 257 34.62 13.09 -12.04
CA GLN A 257 33.95 12.99 -13.34
C GLN A 257 34.11 11.63 -14.04
N ASN A 258 34.23 10.56 -13.26
CA ASN A 258 34.34 9.20 -13.76
C ASN A 258 33.15 8.36 -13.29
N TRP A 259 32.81 7.32 -14.05
CA TRP A 259 31.80 6.35 -13.65
C TRP A 259 32.32 5.50 -12.48
N VAL A 260 31.50 5.38 -11.45
CA VAL A 260 31.71 4.47 -10.34
C VAL A 260 30.53 3.51 -10.26
N ASN A 261 30.84 2.27 -9.94
CA ASN A 261 29.84 1.26 -9.63
C ASN A 261 29.17 1.61 -8.30
N ASP A 262 27.86 1.40 -8.24
CA ASP A 262 27.05 1.71 -7.06
C ASP A 262 26.46 0.43 -6.48
N THR A 263 25.45 -0.13 -7.17
CA THR A 263 24.74 -1.34 -6.73
C THR A 263 24.68 -2.37 -7.84
N LYS A 264 24.60 -3.65 -7.46
CA LYS A 264 24.39 -4.75 -8.40
C LYS A 264 23.45 -5.78 -7.80
N TYR A 265 22.60 -6.35 -8.65
CA TYR A 265 21.72 -7.45 -8.30
C TYR A 265 21.95 -8.64 -9.23
N GLY A 266 21.89 -9.85 -8.68
CA GLY A 266 21.82 -11.10 -9.43
C GLY A 266 20.50 -11.78 -9.13
N PHE A 267 19.85 -12.32 -10.16
CA PHE A 267 18.56 -13.01 -10.04
C PHE A 267 18.63 -14.39 -10.66
N LYS A 268 17.91 -15.33 -10.06
CA LYS A 268 17.63 -16.65 -10.61
C LYS A 268 16.13 -16.90 -10.59
N TYR A 269 15.62 -17.51 -11.66
CA TYR A 269 14.21 -17.76 -11.84
C TYR A 269 13.89 -19.25 -11.94
N ASP A 270 12.70 -19.64 -11.50
CA ASP A 270 12.13 -20.96 -11.81
C ASP A 270 11.57 -21.00 -13.24
N GLU A 271 11.01 -22.16 -13.63
CA GLU A 271 10.41 -22.36 -14.96
C GLU A 271 9.18 -21.47 -15.21
N SER A 272 8.51 -21.02 -14.16
CA SER A 272 7.37 -20.10 -14.21
C SER A 272 7.79 -18.62 -14.23
N SER A 273 9.10 -18.34 -14.31
CA SER A 273 9.68 -16.99 -14.23
C SER A 273 9.50 -16.29 -12.87
N ASN A 274 9.24 -17.04 -11.81
CA ASN A 274 9.27 -16.50 -10.44
C ASN A 274 10.72 -16.37 -9.96
N VAL A 275 11.04 -15.30 -9.23
CA VAL A 275 12.38 -15.12 -8.63
C VAL A 275 12.55 -16.09 -7.46
N ILE A 276 13.44 -17.06 -7.59
CA ILE A 276 13.75 -18.02 -6.52
C ILE A 276 15.02 -17.66 -5.75
N GLU A 277 15.88 -16.82 -6.34
CA GLU A 277 17.04 -16.26 -5.66
C GLU A 277 17.29 -14.83 -6.15
N LYS A 278 17.62 -13.96 -5.21
CA LYS A 278 18.10 -12.60 -5.46
C LYS A 278 19.29 -12.32 -4.58
N ILE A 279 20.40 -11.87 -5.17
CA ILE A 279 21.62 -11.49 -4.44
C ILE A 279 21.85 -10.00 -4.65
N TYR A 280 22.07 -9.27 -3.56
CA TYR A 280 22.47 -7.88 -3.56
C TYR A 280 23.98 -7.75 -3.32
N TYR A 281 24.63 -6.97 -4.17
CA TYR A 281 26.06 -6.69 -4.11
C TYR A 281 26.32 -5.20 -3.90
N GLN A 282 27.31 -4.90 -3.07
CA GLN A 282 27.84 -3.56 -2.86
C GLN A 282 29.22 -3.43 -3.50
N TRP A 283 29.51 -2.25 -4.05
CA TRP A 283 30.82 -1.92 -4.57
C TRP A 283 31.72 -1.40 -3.46
N ILE A 284 32.70 -2.22 -3.02
CA ILE A 284 33.59 -1.89 -1.92
C ILE A 284 35.02 -2.19 -2.36
N SER A 285 35.94 -1.22 -2.19
CA SER A 285 37.37 -1.38 -2.49
C SER A 285 37.68 -1.90 -3.91
N ASN A 286 36.89 -1.45 -4.90
CA ASN A 286 36.97 -1.84 -6.31
C ASN A 286 36.57 -3.29 -6.63
N GLU A 287 35.81 -3.93 -5.74
CA GLU A 287 35.25 -5.27 -5.97
C GLU A 287 33.75 -5.29 -5.61
N TRP A 288 33.01 -6.20 -6.26
CA TRP A 288 31.62 -6.47 -5.89
C TRP A 288 31.59 -7.50 -4.78
N LEU A 289 31.06 -7.11 -3.62
CA LEU A 289 30.86 -8.00 -2.48
C LEU A 289 29.37 -8.24 -2.30
N SER A 290 28.97 -9.51 -2.25
CA SER A 290 27.59 -9.89 -1.92
C SER A 290 27.33 -9.60 -0.45
N VAL A 291 26.23 -8.91 -0.14
CA VAL A 291 25.92 -8.49 1.24
C VAL A 291 24.57 -9.01 1.74
N GLU A 292 23.61 -9.24 0.84
CA GLU A 292 22.29 -9.78 1.17
C GLU A 292 21.87 -10.78 0.09
N LYS A 293 21.13 -11.82 0.50
CA LYS A 293 20.53 -12.82 -0.39
C LYS A 293 19.11 -13.08 0.06
N GLU A 294 18.20 -13.22 -0.89
CA GLU A 294 16.83 -13.67 -0.68
C GLU A 294 16.63 -14.98 -1.44
N GLU A 295 16.04 -15.97 -0.80
CA GLU A 295 15.59 -17.22 -1.44
C GLU A 295 14.08 -17.36 -1.29
N ALA A 296 13.42 -17.84 -2.34
CA ALA A 296 11.96 -17.98 -2.36
C ALA A 296 11.52 -19.31 -2.96
N SER A 297 10.40 -19.82 -2.48
CA SER A 297 9.72 -21.00 -3.01
C SER A 297 8.26 -20.71 -3.27
N TYR A 298 7.68 -21.40 -4.25
CA TYR A 298 6.32 -21.18 -4.71
C TYR A 298 5.53 -22.49 -4.72
N ASN A 299 4.22 -22.40 -4.52
CA ASN A 299 3.33 -23.55 -4.67
C ASN A 299 2.99 -23.80 -6.15
N VAL A 300 2.22 -24.87 -6.40
CA VAL A 300 1.77 -25.27 -7.75
C VAL A 300 0.90 -24.22 -8.46
N HIS A 301 0.38 -23.23 -7.72
CA HIS A 301 -0.39 -22.10 -8.26
C HIS A 301 0.47 -20.84 -8.43
N ASN A 302 1.82 -20.95 -8.38
CA ASN A 302 2.78 -19.85 -8.44
C ASN A 302 2.61 -18.80 -7.33
N GLN A 303 2.11 -19.21 -6.16
CA GLN A 303 1.99 -18.33 -5.00
C GLN A 303 3.17 -18.57 -4.05
N LEU A 304 3.72 -17.49 -3.49
CA LEU A 304 4.89 -17.52 -2.60
C LEU A 304 4.58 -18.33 -1.34
N MET A 305 5.40 -19.34 -1.04
CA MET A 305 5.23 -20.22 0.13
C MET A 305 6.18 -19.85 1.27
N VAL A 306 7.45 -19.68 0.93
CA VAL A 306 8.49 -19.32 1.89
C VAL A 306 9.43 -18.32 1.24
N LYS A 307 9.80 -17.29 1.99
CA LYS A 307 10.87 -16.35 1.67
C LYS A 307 11.87 -16.33 2.81
N THR A 308 13.14 -16.58 2.53
CA THR A 308 14.23 -16.49 3.50
C THR A 308 15.22 -15.42 3.09
N GLU A 309 15.56 -14.54 4.02
CA GLU A 309 16.51 -13.46 3.85
C GLU A 309 17.79 -13.78 4.62
N PHE A 310 18.92 -13.57 3.97
CA PHE A 310 20.26 -13.83 4.47
C PHE A 310 21.09 -12.56 4.43
N LYS A 311 21.94 -12.38 5.43
CA LYS A 311 22.97 -11.34 5.47
C LYS A 311 24.33 -11.99 5.37
N TYR A 312 25.23 -11.37 4.63
CA TYR A 312 26.61 -11.85 4.53
C TYR A 312 27.43 -11.34 5.72
N GLN A 313 28.05 -12.26 6.44
CA GLN A 313 29.01 -11.97 7.50
C GLN A 313 30.40 -12.44 7.08
N TYR A 314 31.38 -11.53 7.08
CA TYR A 314 32.72 -11.77 6.52
C TYR A 314 33.41 -13.06 7.00
N VAL A 315 33.17 -13.46 8.25
CA VAL A 315 33.78 -14.66 8.87
C VAL A 315 32.88 -15.90 8.77
N MET A 316 31.55 -15.73 8.75
CA MET A 316 30.58 -16.82 8.87
C MET A 316 29.89 -17.16 7.53
N GLY A 317 30.14 -16.37 6.47
CA GLY A 317 29.45 -16.51 5.19
C GLY A 317 28.01 -16.00 5.26
N TRP A 318 27.10 -16.65 4.55
CA TRP A 318 25.67 -16.32 4.58
C TRP A 318 25.05 -16.76 5.90
N THR A 319 24.53 -15.80 6.66
CA THR A 319 23.73 -16.06 7.87
C THR A 319 22.28 -15.74 7.59
N GLU A 320 21.39 -16.65 7.97
CA GLU A 320 19.95 -16.43 7.97
C GLU A 320 19.60 -15.21 8.85
N ALA A 321 18.58 -14.46 8.46
CA ALA A 321 18.15 -13.25 9.15
C ALA A 321 16.64 -13.25 9.41
N LEU A 322 15.84 -13.42 8.34
CA LEU A 322 14.38 -13.41 8.42
C LEU A 322 13.80 -14.53 7.57
N ARG A 323 12.75 -15.20 8.05
CA ARG A 323 11.97 -16.16 7.28
C ARG A 323 10.51 -15.76 7.34
N THR A 324 9.85 -15.70 6.18
CA THR A 324 8.41 -15.50 6.10
C THR A 324 7.77 -16.71 5.43
N GLN A 325 6.80 -17.32 6.12
CA GLN A 325 6.01 -18.44 5.64
C GLN A 325 4.58 -17.98 5.33
N TYR A 326 4.02 -18.44 4.23
CA TYR A 326 2.71 -18.04 3.73
C TYR A 326 1.81 -19.26 3.65
N ASN A 327 0.65 -19.18 4.29
CA ASN A 327 -0.36 -20.23 4.29
C ASN A 327 -1.62 -19.77 3.57
N TYR A 328 -2.18 -20.68 2.78
CA TYR A 328 -3.33 -20.44 1.91
C TYR A 328 -4.49 -21.35 2.31
N ASP A 329 -5.71 -20.85 2.18
CA ASP A 329 -6.91 -21.68 2.34
C ASP A 329 -7.24 -22.49 1.06
N HIS A 330 -8.36 -23.22 1.09
CA HIS A 330 -8.82 -24.01 -0.06
C HIS A 330 -9.07 -23.13 -1.30
N ASP A 331 -9.52 -21.89 -1.09
CA ASP A 331 -9.86 -20.92 -2.12
C ASP A 331 -8.63 -20.12 -2.60
N GLN A 332 -7.43 -20.52 -2.17
CA GLN A 332 -6.14 -19.94 -2.54
C GLN A 332 -5.92 -18.51 -2.03
N TYR A 333 -6.66 -18.08 -1.00
CA TYR A 333 -6.41 -16.82 -0.31
C TYR A 333 -5.32 -17.00 0.75
N ASN A 334 -4.36 -16.07 0.81
CA ASN A 334 -3.38 -16.07 1.88
C ASN A 334 -4.06 -15.67 3.19
N VAL A 335 -4.22 -16.63 4.09
CA VAL A 335 -4.93 -16.47 5.37
C VAL A 335 -4.00 -16.31 6.55
N GLU A 336 -2.73 -16.62 6.38
CA GLU A 336 -1.73 -16.51 7.44
C GLU A 336 -0.33 -16.21 6.87
N GLN A 337 0.41 -15.34 7.56
CA GLN A 337 1.83 -15.09 7.30
C GLN A 337 2.59 -15.15 8.63
N LEU A 338 3.55 -16.07 8.75
CA LEU A 338 4.41 -16.18 9.91
C LEU A 338 5.79 -15.63 9.55
N VAL A 339 6.24 -14.64 10.30
CA VAL A 339 7.57 -14.03 10.20
C VAL A 339 8.39 -14.47 11.41
N GLU A 340 9.57 -15.01 11.13
CA GLU A 340 10.52 -15.50 12.12
C GLU A 340 11.89 -14.83 11.91
N THR A 341 12.64 -14.70 12.99
CA THR A 341 14.01 -14.17 13.00
C THR A 341 14.98 -15.28 13.40
N TRP A 342 16.12 -15.33 12.72
CA TRP A 342 17.13 -16.34 13.00
C TRP A 342 17.88 -16.04 14.30
N ASN A 343 17.86 -16.99 15.24
CA ASN A 343 18.64 -16.95 16.46
C ASN A 343 19.96 -17.70 16.26
N ALA A 344 21.04 -16.95 16.06
CA ALA A 344 22.35 -17.52 15.78
C ALA A 344 22.96 -18.28 16.97
N GLU A 345 22.55 -17.98 18.22
CA GLU A 345 23.08 -18.65 19.41
C GLU A 345 22.48 -20.04 19.58
N GLN A 346 21.17 -20.16 19.34
CA GLN A 346 20.42 -21.41 19.48
C GLN A 346 20.33 -22.21 18.16
N GLN A 347 20.70 -21.60 17.04
CA GLN A 347 20.58 -22.15 15.68
C GLN A 347 19.14 -22.56 15.35
N GLU A 348 18.18 -21.72 15.75
CA GLU A 348 16.76 -21.93 15.52
C GLU A 348 16.06 -20.64 15.08
N TRP A 349 14.84 -20.79 14.58
CA TRP A 349 14.00 -19.67 14.16
C TRP A 349 13.08 -19.27 15.32
N ASP A 350 13.21 -18.01 15.75
CA ASP A 350 12.34 -17.41 16.75
C ASP A 350 11.16 -16.71 16.08
N ASN A 351 9.97 -16.88 16.64
CA ASN A 351 8.79 -16.13 16.22
C ASN A 351 9.03 -14.61 16.31
N ASN A 352 8.52 -13.86 15.34
CA ASN A 352 8.63 -12.39 15.32
C ASN A 352 7.27 -11.73 15.07
N GLN A 353 6.63 -12.00 13.92
CA GLN A 353 5.31 -11.44 13.59
C GLN A 353 4.38 -12.51 13.04
N LEU A 354 3.09 -12.37 13.30
CA LEU A 354 2.06 -13.22 12.75
C LEU A 354 0.95 -12.35 12.18
N TYR A 355 0.58 -12.60 10.92
CA TYR A 355 -0.56 -11.98 10.28
C TYR A 355 -1.66 -13.01 10.08
N LEU A 356 -2.88 -12.70 10.52
CA LEU A 356 -4.07 -13.53 10.29
C LEU A 356 -5.05 -12.74 9.42
N ILE A 357 -5.48 -13.32 8.31
CA ILE A 357 -6.31 -12.66 7.31
C ILE A 357 -7.56 -13.51 7.10
N ALA A 358 -8.73 -12.88 7.14
CA ALA A 358 -10.01 -13.54 6.92
C ALA A 358 -10.74 -12.93 5.73
N PHE A 359 -11.40 -13.78 4.95
CA PHE A 359 -12.18 -13.44 3.78
C PHE A 359 -13.64 -13.87 3.97
N ASN A 360 -14.57 -13.16 3.34
CA ASN A 360 -15.96 -13.62 3.24
C ASN A 360 -16.13 -14.61 2.08
N GLU A 361 -17.35 -15.16 1.93
CA GLU A 361 -17.70 -16.16 0.90
C GLU A 361 -17.52 -15.64 -0.54
N ASN A 362 -17.40 -14.32 -0.73
CA ASN A 362 -17.12 -13.69 -2.02
C ASN A 362 -15.63 -13.37 -2.21
N GLY A 363 -14.75 -13.87 -1.34
CA GLY A 363 -13.31 -13.67 -1.44
C GLY A 363 -12.83 -12.26 -1.06
N ARG A 364 -13.66 -11.47 -0.36
CA ARG A 364 -13.29 -10.11 0.07
C ARG A 364 -12.74 -10.14 1.50
N GLN A 365 -11.63 -9.46 1.74
CA GLN A 365 -11.03 -9.39 3.07
C GLN A 365 -12.00 -8.71 4.05
N ILE A 366 -12.29 -9.37 5.16
CA ILE A 366 -13.13 -8.85 6.26
C ILE A 366 -12.32 -8.54 7.51
N ASN A 367 -11.15 -9.16 7.66
CA ASN A 367 -10.28 -8.96 8.81
C ASN A 367 -8.81 -9.12 8.43
N LYS A 368 -7.93 -8.32 9.02
CA LYS A 368 -6.48 -8.53 9.02
C LYS A 368 -5.92 -8.14 10.37
N GLU A 369 -5.34 -9.08 11.07
CA GLU A 369 -4.76 -8.93 12.41
C GLU A 369 -3.25 -9.14 12.34
N LYS A 370 -2.49 -8.26 13.00
CA LYS A 370 -1.04 -8.39 13.20
C LYS A 370 -0.78 -8.65 14.67
N TYR A 371 0.04 -9.65 14.93
CA TYR A 371 0.60 -9.98 16.23
C TYR A 371 2.11 -9.87 16.20
N VAL A 372 2.71 -9.55 17.34
CA VAL A 372 4.15 -9.51 17.57
C VAL A 372 4.48 -10.49 18.69
N TRP A 373 5.58 -11.23 18.54
CA TRP A 373 6.03 -12.17 19.54
C TRP A 373 6.77 -11.43 20.65
N GLU A 374 6.22 -11.44 21.86
CA GLU A 374 6.84 -10.81 23.02
C GLU A 374 6.75 -11.74 24.24
N LYS A 375 7.89 -12.03 24.87
CA LYS A 375 7.97 -12.82 26.12
C LYS A 375 7.24 -14.18 26.01
N ASP A 376 7.52 -14.90 24.92
CA ASP A 376 6.98 -16.24 24.63
C ASP A 376 5.46 -16.28 24.40
N GLU A 377 4.83 -15.15 24.09
CA GLU A 377 3.42 -15.06 23.75
C GLU A 377 3.17 -14.13 22.55
N TRP A 378 2.11 -14.40 21.78
CA TRP A 378 1.65 -13.52 20.71
C TRP A 378 0.84 -12.36 21.29
N VAL A 379 1.35 -11.15 21.16
CA VAL A 379 0.68 -9.91 21.58
C VAL A 379 0.10 -9.23 20.36
N GLY A 380 -1.16 -8.79 20.44
CA GLY A 380 -1.76 -8.02 19.34
C GLY A 380 -0.96 -6.75 19.05
N ALA A 381 -0.94 -6.29 17.81
CA ALA A 381 -0.34 -5.02 17.42
C ALA A 381 -1.36 -4.13 16.73
N SER A 382 -1.89 -4.58 15.58
CA SER A 382 -2.89 -3.85 14.82
C SER A 382 -3.96 -4.78 14.23
N LYS A 383 -5.15 -4.23 14.00
CA LYS A 383 -6.27 -4.95 13.39
C LYS A 383 -7.03 -4.04 12.44
N LEU A 384 -7.38 -4.56 11.26
CA LEU A 384 -8.27 -3.96 10.29
C LEU A 384 -9.53 -4.83 10.17
N SER A 385 -10.70 -4.22 10.30
CA SER A 385 -12.02 -4.85 10.15
C SER A 385 -12.79 -4.18 9.02
N GLN A 386 -13.49 -4.96 8.20
CA GLN A 386 -14.24 -4.47 7.05
C GLN A 386 -15.62 -5.12 6.96
N SER A 387 -16.64 -4.35 6.59
CA SER A 387 -17.96 -4.90 6.25
C SER A 387 -18.41 -4.43 4.88
N TYR A 388 -19.28 -5.24 4.29
CA TYR A 388 -19.79 -5.05 2.95
C TYR A 388 -21.31 -5.08 3.02
N ASN A 389 -21.98 -4.24 2.23
CA ASN A 389 -23.43 -4.21 2.13
C ASN A 389 -23.96 -5.48 1.43
N SER A 390 -25.29 -5.60 1.33
CA SER A 390 -25.96 -6.80 0.77
C SER A 390 -25.63 -7.09 -0.69
N ILE A 391 -25.16 -6.10 -1.44
CA ILE A 391 -24.71 -6.23 -2.84
C ILE A 391 -23.19 -6.39 -2.94
N GLY A 392 -22.51 -6.48 -1.81
CA GLY A 392 -21.09 -6.80 -1.70
C GLY A 392 -20.15 -5.61 -1.65
N TYR A 393 -20.61 -4.36 -1.71
CA TYR A 393 -19.73 -3.18 -1.68
C TYR A 393 -19.28 -2.80 -0.27
N LEU A 394 -18.03 -2.36 -0.13
CA LEU A 394 -17.43 -2.01 1.15
C LEU A 394 -18.16 -0.81 1.76
N GLU A 395 -18.79 -0.96 2.92
CA GLU A 395 -19.55 0.12 3.57
C GLU A 395 -18.87 0.65 4.83
N TYR A 396 -17.94 -0.13 5.40
CA TYR A 396 -17.26 0.21 6.64
C TYR A 396 -15.84 -0.34 6.69
N GLN A 397 -14.95 0.46 7.28
CA GLN A 397 -13.62 0.04 7.70
C GLN A 397 -13.35 0.52 9.12
N GLY A 398 -12.78 -0.35 9.96
CA GLY A 398 -12.34 -0.02 11.31
C GLY A 398 -10.91 -0.45 11.51
N VAL A 399 -10.08 0.41 12.08
CA VAL A 399 -8.69 0.12 12.44
C VAL A 399 -8.53 0.25 13.95
N TYR A 400 -7.85 -0.74 14.51
CA TYR A 400 -7.67 -0.93 15.93
C TYR A 400 -6.18 -1.11 16.22
N GLN A 401 -5.78 -0.68 17.41
CA GLN A 401 -4.46 -0.86 17.98
C GLN A 401 -4.60 -1.69 19.25
N TRP A 402 -3.63 -2.53 19.52
CA TRP A 402 -3.66 -3.32 20.75
C TRP A 402 -3.29 -2.46 21.96
N SER A 403 -4.09 -2.58 23.03
CA SER A 403 -3.81 -1.92 24.29
C SER A 403 -3.13 -2.88 25.26
N ASN A 404 -1.80 -2.72 25.42
CA ASN A 404 -1.00 -3.54 26.34
C ASN A 404 -1.43 -3.44 27.81
N SER A 405 -2.04 -2.32 28.23
CA SER A 405 -2.42 -2.10 29.63
C SER A 405 -3.66 -2.90 30.05
N ILE A 406 -4.54 -3.25 29.11
CA ILE A 406 -5.81 -3.92 29.37
C ILE A 406 -6.05 -5.15 28.48
N ALA A 407 -5.07 -5.52 27.65
CA ALA A 407 -5.07 -6.68 26.77
C ALA A 407 -6.31 -6.78 25.87
N VAL A 408 -6.70 -5.65 25.26
CA VAL A 408 -7.82 -5.57 24.33
C VAL A 408 -7.50 -4.70 23.12
N TRP A 409 -8.16 -4.98 22.00
CA TRP A 409 -8.16 -4.12 20.82
C TRP A 409 -8.86 -2.80 21.12
N SER A 410 -8.12 -1.69 21.08
CA SER A 410 -8.66 -0.34 21.17
C SER A 410 -8.91 0.21 19.77
N PRO A 411 -10.10 0.75 19.47
CA PRO A 411 -10.35 1.39 18.18
C PRO A 411 -9.49 2.64 18.04
N ASN A 412 -9.02 2.90 16.82
CA ASN A 412 -8.18 4.04 16.47
C ASN A 412 -8.92 4.95 15.48
N HIS A 413 -9.30 4.41 14.31
CA HIS A 413 -10.07 5.13 13.30
C HIS A 413 -11.12 4.23 12.65
N LYS A 414 -12.20 4.84 12.17
CA LYS A 414 -13.18 4.16 11.33
C LYS A 414 -13.56 5.03 10.14
N SER A 415 -14.10 4.40 9.12
CA SER A 415 -14.63 5.09 7.95
C SER A 415 -15.86 4.39 7.42
N TYR A 416 -16.77 5.19 6.87
CA TYR A 416 -17.99 4.74 6.22
C TYR A 416 -17.97 5.17 4.76
N LEU A 417 -18.46 4.29 3.90
CA LEU A 417 -18.49 4.46 2.46
C LEU A 417 -19.93 4.34 1.99
N PHE A 418 -20.36 5.30 1.17
CA PHE A 418 -21.73 5.43 0.68
C PHE A 418 -21.74 5.46 -0.83
N TYR A 419 -22.77 4.87 -1.44
CA TYR A 419 -22.86 4.67 -2.88
C TYR A 419 -24.06 5.42 -3.51
N SER A 420 -24.90 6.05 -2.68
CA SER A 420 -26.05 6.86 -3.05
C SER A 420 -26.42 7.83 -1.91
N GLU A 421 -27.24 8.85 -2.21
CA GLU A 421 -27.74 9.78 -1.19
C GLU A 421 -28.63 9.07 -0.14
N ASP A 422 -29.32 8.01 -0.53
CA ASP A 422 -30.19 7.22 0.36
C ASP A 422 -29.38 6.45 1.43
N ASP A 423 -28.14 6.06 1.13
CA ASP A 423 -27.26 5.35 2.07
C ASP A 423 -26.86 6.23 3.28
N ILE A 424 -26.81 7.55 3.09
CA ILE A 424 -26.41 8.52 4.14
C ILE A 424 -27.47 8.55 5.25
N LEU A 425 -28.75 8.43 4.89
CA LEU A 425 -29.88 8.48 5.81
C LEU A 425 -29.97 7.23 6.70
N LEU A 426 -29.52 6.07 6.21
CA LEU A 426 -29.52 4.79 6.95
C LEU A 426 -28.45 4.72 8.06
N SER A 427 -27.35 5.46 7.91
CA SER A 427 -26.20 5.41 8.85
C SER A 427 -26.36 6.20 10.14
N ASN A 428 -27.35 7.09 10.22
CA ASN A 428 -27.60 7.87 11.43
C ASN A 428 -28.24 7.05 12.56
N ASP A 429 -28.73 5.83 12.28
CA ASP A 429 -29.58 5.11 13.24
C ASP A 429 -29.08 3.76 13.74
N ASN A 430 -27.97 3.16 13.26
CA ASN A 430 -27.42 1.95 13.92
C ASN A 430 -25.91 1.75 13.70
N PRO A 431 -25.09 1.64 14.77
CA PRO A 431 -23.73 1.12 14.62
C PRO A 431 -23.76 -0.34 14.10
N ILE A 432 -22.67 -0.81 13.49
CA ILE A 432 -22.52 -2.18 13.00
C ILE A 432 -22.11 -3.10 14.16
N LEU A 433 -22.81 -4.22 14.35
CA LEU A 433 -22.54 -5.21 15.40
C LEU A 433 -21.29 -6.04 15.03
N GLN A 434 -20.25 -5.94 15.84
CA GLN A 434 -19.00 -6.68 15.70
C GLN A 434 -18.88 -7.70 16.83
N VAL A 435 -18.28 -8.85 16.57
CA VAL A 435 -18.00 -9.88 17.58
C VAL A 435 -16.52 -10.25 17.52
N THR A 436 -15.87 -10.30 18.68
CA THR A 436 -14.46 -10.65 18.84
C THR A 436 -14.32 -11.80 19.83
N VAL A 437 -13.51 -12.80 19.48
CA VAL A 437 -13.17 -13.95 20.34
C VAL A 437 -11.71 -13.86 20.74
N PHE A 438 -11.41 -13.87 22.04
CA PHE A 438 -10.04 -13.69 22.56
C PHE A 438 -9.83 -14.36 23.93
N PRO A 439 -8.60 -14.73 24.31
CA PRO A 439 -7.40 -14.72 23.48
C PRO A 439 -7.50 -15.78 22.38
N ASN A 440 -6.71 -15.61 21.33
CA ASN A 440 -6.54 -16.59 20.25
C ASN A 440 -5.12 -16.37 19.69
N PRO A 441 -4.13 -17.22 20.00
CA PRO A 441 -4.24 -18.53 20.68
C PRO A 441 -4.78 -18.48 22.12
N VAL A 442 -5.48 -19.53 22.55
CA VAL A 442 -6.16 -19.63 23.85
C VAL A 442 -5.61 -20.76 24.71
N LYS A 443 -5.26 -20.46 25.97
CA LYS A 443 -4.78 -21.47 26.92
C LYS A 443 -5.89 -22.10 27.77
N ASP A 444 -6.73 -21.29 28.39
CA ASP A 444 -7.68 -21.78 29.40
C ASP A 444 -9.13 -21.40 29.07
N PHE A 445 -9.38 -20.11 28.83
CA PHE A 445 -10.73 -19.59 28.61
C PHE A 445 -10.72 -18.64 27.41
N LEU A 446 -11.68 -18.81 26.49
CA LEU A 446 -11.97 -17.81 25.47
C LEU A 446 -13.09 -16.89 25.95
N LYS A 447 -13.01 -15.62 25.59
CA LYS A 447 -14.00 -14.58 25.84
C LYS A 447 -14.58 -14.10 24.52
N ILE A 448 -15.89 -13.89 24.52
CA ILE A 448 -16.63 -13.39 23.37
C ILE A 448 -17.14 -12.00 23.74
N HIS A 449 -16.70 -11.00 23.00
CA HIS A 449 -17.12 -9.62 23.17
C HIS A 449 -17.85 -9.14 21.92
N ALA A 450 -19.01 -8.54 22.10
CA ALA A 450 -19.75 -7.90 21.01
C ALA A 450 -19.76 -6.37 21.20
N SER A 451 -19.66 -5.62 20.11
CA SER A 451 -19.57 -4.15 20.14
C SER A 451 -20.87 -3.43 20.53
N GLN A 452 -21.98 -4.17 20.67
CA GLN A 452 -23.30 -3.66 21.05
C GLN A 452 -24.04 -4.71 21.87
N GLN A 453 -25.17 -4.30 22.48
CA GLN A 453 -26.06 -5.25 23.13
C GLN A 453 -26.63 -6.26 22.13
N TYR A 454 -26.66 -7.51 22.57
CA TYR A 454 -27.30 -8.66 21.95
C TYR A 454 -28.15 -9.32 23.04
N GLY A 455 -29.19 -10.06 22.65
CA GLY A 455 -29.92 -10.93 23.57
C GLY A 455 -29.20 -12.27 23.68
N THR A 456 -29.50 -13.24 22.81
CA THR A 456 -28.94 -14.59 22.88
C THR A 456 -27.65 -14.72 22.09
N LEU A 457 -26.67 -15.37 22.71
CA LEU A 457 -25.40 -15.75 22.10
C LEU A 457 -25.25 -17.26 22.11
N GLN A 458 -25.17 -17.87 20.93
CA GLN A 458 -24.83 -19.27 20.77
C GLN A 458 -23.41 -19.40 20.24
N PHE A 459 -22.54 -20.08 20.97
CA PHE A 459 -21.19 -20.43 20.53
C PHE A 459 -21.10 -21.93 20.25
N GLU A 460 -20.52 -22.29 19.12
CA GLU A 460 -20.25 -23.67 18.72
C GLU A 460 -18.81 -23.80 18.26
N MET A 461 -18.15 -24.88 18.64
CA MET A 461 -16.77 -25.18 18.24
C MET A 461 -16.70 -26.56 17.61
N PHE A 462 -15.87 -26.72 16.60
CA PHE A 462 -15.72 -27.93 15.80
C PHE A 462 -14.25 -28.29 15.62
N ASP A 463 -13.96 -29.60 15.56
CA ASP A 463 -12.68 -30.09 15.09
C ASP A 463 -12.55 -29.91 13.56
N LEU A 464 -11.36 -30.13 13.01
CA LEU A 464 -11.11 -30.03 11.56
C LEU A 464 -11.83 -31.10 10.73
N LYS A 465 -12.41 -32.13 11.37
CA LYS A 465 -13.23 -33.15 10.70
C LYS A 465 -14.72 -32.78 10.69
N GLY A 466 -15.08 -31.62 11.28
CA GLY A 466 -16.45 -31.12 11.37
C GLY A 466 -17.25 -31.66 12.56
N ASN A 467 -16.63 -32.40 13.48
CA ASN A 467 -17.32 -32.85 14.69
C ASN A 467 -17.43 -31.68 15.68
N LYS A 468 -18.62 -31.48 16.24
CA LYS A 468 -18.85 -30.46 17.26
C LYS A 468 -18.20 -30.87 18.59
N ILE A 469 -17.36 -30.02 19.14
CA ILE A 469 -16.57 -30.22 20.36
C ILE A 469 -17.16 -29.45 21.53
N ILE A 470 -17.57 -28.20 21.32
CA ILE A 470 -18.21 -27.36 22.34
C ILE A 470 -19.50 -26.74 21.79
N GLN A 471 -20.51 -26.64 22.64
CA GLN A 471 -21.67 -25.79 22.44
C GLN A 471 -21.96 -25.01 23.72
N SER A 472 -22.24 -23.73 23.60
CA SER A 472 -22.61 -22.85 24.70
C SER A 472 -23.70 -21.87 24.29
N ILE A 473 -24.54 -21.51 25.25
CA ILE A 473 -25.64 -20.55 25.08
C ILE A 473 -25.54 -19.54 26.22
N ASP A 474 -25.61 -18.25 25.88
CA ASP A 474 -25.59 -17.09 26.78
C ASP A 474 -24.37 -17.04 27.72
N LYS A 475 -23.22 -17.53 27.22
CA LYS A 475 -21.94 -17.42 27.91
C LYS A 475 -20.93 -16.67 27.07
N ASN A 476 -20.40 -15.60 27.65
CA ASN A 476 -19.35 -14.79 27.05
C ASN A 476 -17.95 -15.28 27.40
N GLU A 477 -17.84 -16.33 28.21
CA GLU A 477 -16.59 -16.99 28.57
C GLU A 477 -16.77 -18.50 28.43
N ILE A 478 -15.93 -19.14 27.62
CA ILE A 478 -15.99 -20.58 27.31
C ILE A 478 -14.70 -21.22 27.80
N ASN A 479 -14.84 -22.24 28.65
CA ASN A 479 -13.73 -23.05 29.13
C ASN A 479 -13.27 -24.00 28.02
N VAL A 480 -11.96 -23.98 27.72
CA VAL A 480 -11.32 -24.84 26.72
C VAL A 480 -10.11 -25.60 27.28
N GLN A 481 -9.92 -25.63 28.61
CA GLN A 481 -8.78 -26.26 29.27
C GLN A 481 -8.62 -27.74 28.94
N GLU A 482 -9.73 -28.46 28.81
CA GLU A 482 -9.75 -29.90 28.56
C GLU A 482 -9.64 -30.25 27.07
N ILE A 483 -9.53 -29.24 26.20
CA ILE A 483 -9.37 -29.43 24.75
C ILE A 483 -7.87 -29.61 24.43
N PRO A 484 -7.49 -30.66 23.68
CA PRO A 484 -6.12 -30.84 23.22
C PRO A 484 -5.64 -29.67 22.37
N SER A 485 -4.34 -29.33 22.48
CA SER A 485 -3.75 -28.31 21.61
C SER A 485 -3.92 -28.65 20.13
N GLY A 486 -4.25 -27.63 19.34
CA GLY A 486 -4.58 -27.80 17.93
C GLY A 486 -5.48 -26.70 17.37
N TYR A 487 -5.91 -26.90 16.13
CA TYR A 487 -6.76 -25.95 15.41
C TYR A 487 -8.23 -26.39 15.47
N TYR A 488 -9.08 -25.42 15.74
CA TYR A 488 -10.52 -25.59 15.82
C TYR A 488 -11.23 -24.51 15.00
N LEU A 489 -12.46 -24.79 14.59
CA LEU A 489 -13.35 -23.79 13.98
C LEU A 489 -14.42 -23.43 15.00
N TYR A 490 -14.86 -22.18 15.02
CA TYR A 490 -16.00 -21.77 15.80
C TYR A 490 -17.05 -21.03 14.98
N ILE A 491 -18.29 -21.10 15.45
CA ILE A 491 -19.46 -20.40 14.94
C ILE A 491 -20.13 -19.69 16.11
N ILE A 492 -20.44 -18.41 15.95
CA ILE A 492 -21.23 -17.61 16.89
C ILE A 492 -22.50 -17.16 16.18
N THR A 493 -23.64 -17.46 16.78
CA THR A 493 -24.96 -17.01 16.31
C THR A 493 -25.57 -16.06 17.33
N LEU A 494 -25.98 -14.87 16.88
CA LEU A 494 -26.71 -13.88 17.69
C LEU A 494 -28.16 -13.75 17.21
N ASP A 495 -29.08 -13.26 18.06
CA ASP A 495 -30.55 -13.20 17.87
C ASP A 495 -31.07 -12.88 16.47
N ASN A 496 -30.37 -12.03 15.73
CA ASN A 496 -30.77 -11.62 14.39
C ASN A 496 -30.38 -12.64 13.30
N SER A 497 -30.13 -13.91 13.68
CA SER A 497 -29.54 -14.94 12.80
C SER A 497 -28.21 -14.52 12.18
N LYS A 498 -27.50 -13.58 12.83
CA LYS A 498 -26.17 -13.13 12.40
C LYS A 498 -25.15 -14.16 12.84
N ILE A 499 -24.40 -14.66 11.87
CA ILE A 499 -23.43 -15.73 12.06
C ILE A 499 -22.02 -15.16 11.90
N PHE A 500 -21.19 -15.34 12.92
CA PHE A 500 -19.77 -15.04 12.89
C PHE A 500 -19.01 -16.37 12.93
N LYS A 501 -17.98 -16.53 12.10
CA LYS A 501 -17.16 -17.75 12.04
C LYS A 501 -15.70 -17.37 12.25
N GLY A 502 -14.92 -18.26 12.85
CA GLY A 502 -13.48 -18.04 12.99
C GLY A 502 -12.71 -19.30 13.32
N LYS A 503 -11.38 -19.17 13.33
CA LYS A 503 -10.45 -20.23 13.74
C LYS A 503 -10.00 -19.98 15.18
N LEU A 504 -9.77 -21.04 15.93
CA LEU A 504 -9.25 -21.00 17.30
C LEU A 504 -8.00 -21.87 17.37
N ILE A 505 -6.92 -21.34 17.94
CA ILE A 505 -5.67 -22.04 18.20
C ILE A 505 -5.62 -22.32 19.71
N LYS A 506 -5.54 -23.59 20.11
CA LYS A 506 -5.56 -24.03 21.52
C LYS A 506 -4.19 -24.51 22.01
#